data_AF-A0A1E4R4S2-F1
#
_entry.id   AF-A0A1E4R4S2-F1
#
_cell.length_a   1.000
_cell.length_b   1.000
_cell.length_c   1.000
_cell.angle_alpha   90.00
_cell.angle_beta   90.00
_cell.angle_gamma   90.00
#
_symmetry.space_group_name_H-M   'P 1'
#
loop_
_entity.id
_entity.type
_entity.pdbx_description
1 polymer ?
#
loop_
_entity_poly.entity_id
_entity_poly.type
_entity_poly.pdbx_seq_one_letter_code
_entity_poly.pdbx_strand_id
1 'polypeptide(L)'
;MLDDVKARLKSLGISVSSEPNSPDEVMLSFCIIKVTNHINNQTNLSEIPQGLHEIAVDMVVGEFLYTKKSMGALSVETLDFEAIVKQIQEGDTNTVFAIEANSTPEAKFNAFISYLQHNETDFVRYRVMLW
;
A
#
# COMPACT_ATOMS: atom_id res chain seq x y z
N MET A 1 8.73 -6.99 -8.56
CA MET A 1 7.59 -6.14 -8.14
C MET A 1 6.31 -6.92 -7.96
N LEU A 2 5.74 -7.58 -8.98
CA LEU A 2 4.48 -8.34 -8.82
C LEU A 2 4.58 -9.43 -7.74
N ASP A 3 5.67 -10.20 -7.73
CA ASP A 3 5.90 -11.23 -6.70
C ASP A 3 6.13 -10.63 -5.30
N ASP A 4 6.82 -9.49 -5.21
CA ASP A 4 7.06 -8.78 -3.96
C ASP A 4 5.75 -8.24 -3.36
N VAL A 5 4.87 -7.71 -4.21
CA VAL A 5 3.52 -7.25 -3.82
C VAL A 5 2.66 -8.43 -3.35
N LYS A 6 2.73 -9.58 -4.03
CA LYS A 6 2.04 -10.81 -3.58
C LYS A 6 2.59 -11.28 -2.22
N ALA A 7 3.91 -11.25 -2.01
CA ALA A 7 4.53 -11.59 -0.74
C ALA A 7 4.11 -10.63 0.39
N ARG A 8 4.04 -9.33 0.10
CA ARG A 8 3.59 -8.30 1.04
C ARG A 8 2.11 -8.49 1.40
N LEU A 9 1.23 -8.72 0.43
CA LEU A 9 -0.19 -9.02 0.69
C LEU A 9 -0.38 -10.29 1.53
N LYS A 10 0.45 -11.32 1.29
CA LYS A 10 0.47 -12.53 2.12
C LYS A 10 0.90 -12.25 3.55
N SER A 11 1.88 -11.37 3.76
CA SER A 11 2.31 -10.95 5.11
C SER A 11 1.20 -10.22 5.88
N LEU A 12 0.27 -9.58 5.16
CA LEU A 12 -0.90 -8.90 5.73
C LEU A 12 -2.11 -9.83 5.95
N GLY A 13 -1.96 -11.13 5.69
CA GLY A 13 -3.03 -12.12 5.86
C GLY A 13 -4.08 -12.10 4.75
N ILE A 14 -3.84 -11.40 3.63
CA ILE A 14 -4.80 -11.26 2.54
C ILE A 14 -4.53 -12.35 1.50
N SER A 15 -5.46 -13.30 1.36
CA SER A 15 -5.40 -14.31 0.32
C SER A 15 -5.79 -13.69 -1.02
N VAL A 16 -4.79 -13.29 -1.81
CA VAL A 16 -5.00 -12.96 -3.22
C VAL A 16 -5.14 -14.26 -3.99
N SER A 17 -6.18 -14.38 -4.83
CA SER A 17 -6.34 -15.57 -5.66
C SER A 17 -5.13 -15.68 -6.60
N SER A 18 -4.40 -16.79 -6.50
CA SER A 18 -3.16 -17.01 -7.27
C SER A 18 -3.45 -17.53 -8.69
N GLU A 19 -4.72 -17.47 -9.13
CA GLU A 19 -5.09 -17.90 -10.47
C GLU A 19 -4.60 -16.90 -11.52
N PRO A 20 -3.95 -17.38 -12.59
CA PRO A 20 -3.54 -16.53 -13.71
C PRO A 20 -4.76 -15.87 -14.32
N ASN A 21 -4.68 -14.55 -14.54
CA ASN A 21 -5.75 -13.75 -15.13
C ASN A 21 -7.00 -13.58 -14.24
N SER A 22 -6.88 -13.81 -12.94
CA SER A 22 -7.90 -13.46 -11.96
C SER A 22 -8.14 -11.93 -11.95
N PRO A 23 -9.36 -11.46 -11.61
CA PRO A 23 -9.65 -10.03 -11.52
C PRO A 23 -8.69 -9.30 -10.57
N ASP A 24 -8.24 -9.99 -9.52
CA ASP A 24 -7.26 -9.48 -8.56
C ASP A 24 -5.88 -9.26 -9.18
N GLU A 25 -5.39 -10.16 -10.04
CA GLU A 25 -4.08 -10.02 -10.69
C GLU A 25 -4.08 -8.91 -11.76
N VAL A 26 -5.18 -8.78 -12.50
CA VAL A 26 -5.39 -7.67 -13.45
C VAL A 26 -5.39 -6.34 -12.70
N MET A 27 -6.09 -6.29 -11.57
CA MET A 27 -6.16 -5.12 -10.70
C MET A 27 -4.79 -4.78 -10.09
N LEU A 28 -4.03 -5.78 -9.63
CA LEU A 28 -2.66 -5.59 -9.15
C LEU A 28 -1.74 -5.03 -10.23
N SER A 29 -1.82 -5.59 -11.45
CA SER A 29 -1.04 -5.12 -12.58
C SER A 29 -1.36 -3.65 -12.92
N PHE A 30 -2.64 -3.27 -12.86
CA PHE A 30 -3.05 -1.88 -13.03
C PHE A 30 -2.52 -0.97 -11.91
N CYS A 31 -2.60 -1.38 -10.65
CA CYS A 31 -2.04 -0.64 -9.51
C CYS A 31 -0.52 -0.46 -9.64
N ILE A 32 0.22 -1.49 -10.07
CA ILE A 32 1.66 -1.42 -10.33
C ILE A 32 1.98 -0.35 -11.38
N ILE A 33 1.29 -0.37 -12.52
CA ILE A 33 1.49 0.61 -13.59
C ILE A 33 1.17 2.02 -13.07
N LYS A 34 0.06 2.19 -12.35
CA LYS A 34 -0.36 3.48 -11.79
C LYS A 34 0.70 4.06 -10.84
N VAL A 35 1.19 3.25 -9.90
CA VAL A 35 2.21 3.67 -8.92
C VAL A 35 3.54 3.94 -9.61
N THR A 36 3.95 3.12 -10.57
CA THR A 36 5.18 3.30 -11.34
C THR A 36 5.15 4.65 -12.08
N ASN A 37 4.05 4.95 -12.76
CA ASN A 37 3.85 6.23 -13.43
C ASN A 37 3.82 7.40 -12.43
N HIS A 38 3.23 7.22 -11.26
CA HIS A 38 3.23 8.25 -10.21
C HIS A 38 4.65 8.59 -9.74
N ILE A 39 5.47 7.59 -9.42
CA ILE A 39 6.87 7.77 -9.00
C ILE A 39 7.71 8.38 -10.12
N ASN A 40 7.57 7.87 -11.35
CA ASN A 40 8.30 8.37 -12.49
C ASN A 40 7.97 9.84 -12.78
N ASN A 41 6.69 10.24 -12.66
CA ASN A 41 6.28 11.64 -12.80
C ASN A 41 6.79 12.53 -11.66
N GLN A 42 6.88 12.01 -10.44
CA GLN A 42 7.40 12.75 -9.27
C GLN A 42 8.91 12.97 -9.33
N THR A 43 9.63 11.99 -9.87
CA THR A 43 11.10 11.97 -9.94
C THR A 43 11.64 12.46 -11.28
N ASN A 44 10.80 12.54 -12.32
CA ASN A 44 11.17 12.74 -13.72
C ASN A 44 12.16 11.70 -14.26
N LEU A 45 12.11 10.48 -13.72
CA LEU A 45 12.91 9.33 -14.15
C LEU A 45 12.05 8.36 -14.96
N SER A 46 12.68 7.60 -15.85
CA SER A 46 12.00 6.56 -16.63
C SER A 46 11.81 5.25 -15.86
N GLU A 47 12.54 5.07 -14.77
CA GLU A 47 12.54 3.86 -13.94
C GLU A 47 12.55 4.21 -12.46
N ILE A 48 11.96 3.33 -11.64
CA ILE A 48 11.92 3.48 -10.17
C ILE A 48 13.33 3.28 -9.61
N PRO A 49 13.91 4.25 -8.89
CA PRO A 49 15.17 4.08 -8.20
C PRO A 49 15.12 2.92 -7.20
N GLN A 50 16.21 2.17 -7.05
CA GLN A 50 16.26 1.00 -6.15
C GLN A 50 15.87 1.34 -4.71
N GLY A 51 16.22 2.53 -4.21
CA GLY A 51 15.85 2.98 -2.86
C GLY A 51 14.36 3.25 -2.67
N LEU A 52 13.59 3.37 -3.76
CA LEU A 52 12.14 3.55 -3.76
C LEU A 52 11.40 2.24 -4.03
N HIS A 53 12.08 1.11 -4.26
CA HIS A 53 11.44 -0.17 -4.61
C HIS A 53 10.49 -0.65 -3.50
N GLU A 54 10.96 -0.71 -2.26
CA GLU A 54 10.14 -1.14 -1.10
C GLU A 54 8.94 -0.21 -0.88
N ILE A 55 9.16 1.11 -1.00
CA ILE A 55 8.11 2.13 -0.90
C ILE A 55 7.09 1.94 -2.03
N ALA A 56 7.55 1.66 -3.24
CA ALA A 56 6.68 1.41 -4.38
C ALA A 56 5.83 0.15 -4.19
N VAL A 57 6.39 -0.92 -3.60
CA VAL A 57 5.63 -2.13 -3.23
C VAL A 57 4.53 -1.77 -2.22
N ASP A 58 4.84 -1.03 -1.16
CA ASP A 58 3.84 -0.63 -0.17
C ASP A 58 2.75 0.29 -0.75
N MET A 59 3.13 1.23 -1.63
CA MET A 59 2.15 2.08 -2.33
C MET A 59 1.20 1.28 -3.22
N VAL A 60 1.70 0.26 -3.93
CA VAL A 60 0.85 -0.64 -4.74
C VAL A 60 -0.13 -1.39 -3.85
N VAL A 61 0.33 -1.90 -2.72
CA VAL A 61 -0.53 -2.59 -1.75
C VAL A 61 -1.60 -1.65 -1.20
N GLY A 62 -1.24 -0.43 -0.79
CA GLY A 62 -2.18 0.57 -0.33
C GLY A 62 -3.26 0.89 -1.38
N GLU A 63 -2.85 1.09 -2.63
CA GLU A 63 -3.78 1.39 -3.73
C GLU A 63 -4.72 0.22 -4.06
N PHE A 64 -4.20 -1.01 -4.00
CA PHE A 64 -4.98 -2.22 -4.18
C PHE A 64 -6.05 -2.37 -3.09
N LEU A 65 -5.67 -2.17 -1.84
CA LEU A 65 -6.58 -2.25 -0.69
C LEU A 65 -7.64 -1.15 -0.72
N TYR A 66 -7.24 0.08 -1.06
CA TYR A 66 -8.15 1.20 -1.26
C TYR A 66 -9.18 0.88 -2.34
N THR A 67 -8.72 0.40 -3.49
CA THR A 67 -9.61 0.11 -4.60
C THR A 67 -10.54 -1.08 -4.28
N LYS A 68 -10.06 -2.12 -3.59
CA LYS A 68 -10.93 -3.23 -3.12
C LYS A 68 -11.99 -2.74 -2.13
N LYS A 69 -11.65 -1.80 -1.24
CA LYS A 69 -12.60 -1.16 -0.34
C LYS A 69 -13.65 -0.37 -1.12
N SER A 70 -13.24 0.46 -2.07
CA SER A 70 -14.15 1.28 -2.90
C SER A 70 -15.10 0.44 -3.75
N MET A 71 -14.67 -0.75 -4.18
CA MET A 71 -15.50 -1.70 -4.91
C MET A 71 -16.52 -2.44 -4.03
N GLY A 72 -16.49 -2.25 -2.71
CA GLY A 72 -17.36 -2.98 -1.77
C GLY A 72 -17.04 -4.47 -1.69
N ALA A 73 -15.94 -4.92 -2.30
CA ALA A 73 -15.49 -6.32 -2.32
C ALA A 73 -14.67 -6.69 -1.07
N LEU A 74 -14.45 -5.72 -0.17
CA LEU A 74 -13.77 -5.91 1.10
C LEU A 74 -14.82 -5.88 2.22
N SER A 75 -15.29 -7.04 2.65
CA SER A 75 -16.01 -7.14 3.91
C SER A 75 -15.00 -6.85 5.02
N VAL A 76 -15.20 -5.72 5.71
CA VAL A 76 -14.42 -5.25 6.85
C VAL A 76 -14.31 -6.34 7.93
N GLU A 77 -15.22 -7.32 7.96
CA GLU A 77 -15.18 -8.46 8.89
C GLU A 77 -14.09 -9.51 8.62
N THR A 78 -13.55 -9.58 7.39
CA THR A 78 -12.58 -10.64 7.01
C THR A 78 -11.12 -10.27 7.29
N LEU A 79 -10.86 -9.01 7.64
CA LEU A 79 -9.53 -8.53 8.02
C LEU A 79 -9.43 -8.52 9.54
N ASP A 80 -8.56 -9.37 10.09
CA ASP A 80 -8.21 -9.34 11.50
C ASP A 80 -7.42 -8.06 11.82
N PHE A 81 -8.15 -7.00 12.16
CA PHE A 81 -7.57 -5.72 12.54
C PHE A 81 -6.74 -5.79 13.82
N GLU A 82 -6.87 -6.85 14.63
CA GLU A 82 -6.06 -7.00 15.84
C GLU A 82 -4.60 -7.33 15.47
N ALA A 83 -4.39 -8.11 14.41
CA ALA A 83 -3.06 -8.43 13.89
C ALA A 83 -2.39 -7.21 13.22
N ILE A 84 -3.15 -6.44 12.43
CA ILE A 84 -2.64 -5.25 11.73
C ILE A 84 -2.24 -4.15 12.73
N VAL A 85 -3.03 -3.94 13.78
CA VAL A 85 -2.74 -2.94 14.82
C VAL A 85 -1.48 -3.31 15.62
N LYS A 86 -1.25 -4.59 15.92
CA LYS A 86 -0.01 -5.05 16.59
C LYS A 86 1.22 -4.85 15.71
N GLN A 87 1.12 -5.10 14.41
CA GLN A 87 2.23 -4.95 13.48
C GLN A 87 2.64 -3.49 13.26
N ILE A 88 1.68 -2.54 13.28
CA ILE A 88 1.96 -1.09 13.29
C ILE A 88 2.67 -0.68 14.59
N GLN A 89 2.36 -1.33 15.71
CA GLN A 89 2.97 -1.08 17.03
C GLN A 89 4.41 -1.61 17.15
N GLU A 90 4.75 -2.68 16.41
CA GLU A 90 6.08 -3.30 16.45
C GLU A 90 7.12 -2.57 15.56
N GLY A 91 6.68 -1.78 14.58
CA GLY A 91 7.53 -1.05 13.64
C GLY A 91 8.00 0.31 14.15
N ASP A 92 8.75 0.33 15.26
CA ASP A 92 9.64 1.39 15.78
C ASP A 92 9.43 2.86 15.32
N THR A 93 8.19 3.30 15.26
CA THR A 93 7.79 4.70 15.27
C THR A 93 6.52 4.75 16.11
N ASN A 94 6.68 5.11 17.39
CA ASN A 94 5.58 5.59 18.21
C ASN A 94 5.07 6.91 17.63
N THR A 95 4.47 6.89 16.43
CA THR A 95 3.45 7.87 16.12
C THR A 95 2.24 7.44 16.95
N VAL A 96 2.21 7.94 18.19
CA VAL A 96 1.00 8.05 18.97
C VAL A 96 0.08 9.02 18.22
N PHE A 97 -0.40 8.62 17.04
CA PHE A 97 -1.66 9.13 16.58
C PHE A 97 -2.65 8.62 17.60
N ALA A 98 -3.23 9.57 18.34
CA ALA A 98 -4.28 9.33 19.31
C ALA A 98 -5.44 8.61 18.60
N ILE A 99 -5.32 7.29 18.47
CA ILE A 99 -6.43 6.40 18.23
C ILE A 99 -7.17 6.45 19.55
N GLU A 100 -8.05 7.44 19.70
CA GLU A 100 -9.06 7.44 20.74
C GLU A 100 -9.64 6.02 20.80
N ALA A 101 -9.79 5.50 22.00
CA ALA A 101 -10.18 4.12 22.29
C ALA A 101 -11.54 3.69 21.67
N ASN A 102 -12.20 4.57 20.90
CA ASN A 102 -13.44 4.41 20.17
C ASN A 102 -13.32 4.52 18.63
N SER A 103 -12.11 4.46 18.06
CA SER A 103 -11.96 4.54 16.60
C SER A 103 -12.56 3.32 15.91
N THR A 104 -13.51 3.54 14.99
CA THR A 104 -14.17 2.46 14.23
C THR A 104 -13.14 1.62 13.47
N PRO A 105 -13.37 0.31 13.26
CA PRO A 105 -12.46 -0.55 12.49
C PRO A 105 -12.14 0.03 11.11
N GLU A 106 -13.12 0.71 10.50
CA GLU A 106 -12.95 1.41 9.23
C GLU A 106 -11.97 2.59 9.31
N ALA A 107 -11.99 3.36 10.41
CA ALA A 107 -11.04 4.46 10.60
C ALA A 107 -9.60 3.95 10.75
N LYS A 108 -9.41 2.82 11.45
CA LYS A 108 -8.09 2.16 11.56
C LYS A 108 -7.60 1.65 10.21
N PHE A 109 -8.49 1.08 9.40
CA PHE A 109 -8.16 0.63 8.05
C PHE A 109 -7.77 1.79 7.12
N ASN A 110 -8.49 2.92 7.18
CA ASN A 110 -8.15 4.12 6.41
C ASN A 110 -6.77 4.67 6.82
N ALA A 111 -6.45 4.66 8.12
CA ALA A 111 -5.13 5.07 8.61
C ALA A 111 -4.02 4.14 8.08
N PHE A 112 -4.27 2.83 8.04
CA PHE A 112 -3.33 1.86 7.48
C PHE A 112 -3.11 2.04 5.97
N ILE A 113 -4.18 2.29 5.20
CA ILE A 113 -4.06 2.64 3.78
C ILE A 113 -3.23 3.93 3.62
N SER A 114 -3.50 4.95 4.43
CA SER A 114 -2.78 6.22 4.38
C SER A 114 -1.28 6.04 4.68
N TYR A 115 -0.93 5.13 5.60
CA TYR A 115 0.45 4.76 5.88
C TYR A 115 1.10 4.10 4.64
N LEU A 116 0.46 3.09 4.06
CA LEU A 116 0.97 2.39 2.87
C LEU A 116 1.10 3.29 1.63
N GLN A 117 0.23 4.30 1.50
CA GLN A 117 0.26 5.26 0.40
C GLN A 117 1.42 6.25 0.49
N HIS A 118 2.14 6.32 1.62
CA HIS A 118 3.44 6.99 1.70
C HIS A 118 3.42 8.45 1.18
N ASN A 119 2.38 9.22 1.54
CA ASN A 119 2.10 10.56 1.01
C ASN A 119 3.24 11.60 1.19
N GLU A 120 4.18 11.36 2.10
CA GLU A 120 5.31 12.25 2.43
C GLU A 120 6.69 11.64 2.11
N THR A 121 6.79 10.73 1.14
CA THR A 121 8.04 10.00 0.90
C THR A 121 9.18 10.82 0.29
N ASP A 122 10.40 10.31 0.51
CA ASP A 122 11.73 10.81 0.13
C ASP A 122 11.98 10.96 -1.40
N PHE A 123 10.95 11.27 -2.20
CA PHE A 123 11.06 11.51 -3.63
C PHE A 123 12.02 12.66 -3.95
N VAL A 124 12.21 13.60 -3.01
CA VAL A 124 13.11 14.74 -3.14
C VAL A 124 14.54 14.31 -3.46
N ARG A 125 15.00 13.17 -2.92
CA ARG A 125 16.36 12.66 -3.16
C ARG A 125 16.60 12.28 -4.62
N TYR A 126 15.55 11.82 -5.31
CA TYR A 126 15.65 11.27 -6.67
C TYR A 126 15.03 12.18 -7.72
N ARG A 127 14.52 13.35 -7.33
CA ARG A 127 13.85 14.28 -8.25
C ARG A 127 14.87 14.96 -9.17
N VAL A 128 14.70 14.76 -10.47
CA VAL A 128 15.38 15.52 -11.52
C VAL A 128 14.49 16.71 -11.90
N MET A 129 15.02 17.93 -11.88
CA MET A 129 14.28 19.11 -12.33
C MET A 129 14.31 19.19 -13.85
N LEU A 130 13.14 19.20 -14.49
CA LEU A 130 12.98 19.51 -15.91
C LEU A 130 12.49 20.95 -16.04
N TRP A 131 12.98 21.66 -17.06
CA TRP A 131 12.67 23.06 -17.34
C TRP A 131 11.77 23.17 -18.56
#